data_AF-K8A445-F1
#
_entry.id   AF-K8A445-F1
#
_cell.length_a   1.000
_cell.length_b   1.000
_cell.length_c   1.000
_cell.angle_alpha   90.00
_cell.angle_beta   90.00
_cell.angle_gamma   90.00
#
_symmetry.space_group_name_H-M   'P 1'
#
loop_
_entity.id
_entity.type
_entity.pdbx_description
1 polymer ?
#
loop_
_entity_poly.entity_id
_entity_poly.type
_entity_poly.pdbx_seq_one_letter_code
_entity_poly.pdbx_strand_id
1 'polypeptide(L)'
;MVKRSNPAIAASVINHGLAPLSGKYATPQSWVVMEQAIRDALLRFEPRILPESLVVRPKRELTSGTTLRFEIAALLYWQPDPVELMINGSYDTQTEQTTLTAL
;
A
#
# COMPACT_ATOMS: atom_id res chain seq x y z
N MET A 1 -1.39 -23.31 17.15
CA MET A 1 -0.67 -23.55 15.88
C MET A 1 0.45 -22.53 15.76
N VAL A 2 1.71 -22.95 15.87
CA VAL A 2 2.86 -22.02 15.76
C VAL A 2 3.06 -21.69 14.28
N LYS A 3 2.82 -20.43 13.90
CA LYS A 3 3.04 -19.95 12.53
C LYS A 3 4.55 -19.86 12.31
N ARG A 4 5.15 -20.88 11.66
CA ARG A 4 6.56 -20.81 11.24
C ARG A 4 6.67 -19.78 10.12
N SER A 5 7.24 -18.61 10.41
CA SER A 5 7.55 -17.59 9.41
C SER A 5 8.97 -17.79 8.90
N ASN A 6 9.13 -18.09 7.61
CA ASN A 6 10.42 -18.05 6.92
C ASN A 6 10.53 -16.72 6.17
N PRO A 7 11.49 -15.82 6.50
CA PRO A 7 11.64 -14.52 5.86
C PRO A 7 11.81 -14.59 4.34
N ALA A 8 12.53 -15.61 3.85
CA ALA A 8 12.74 -15.81 2.41
C ALA A 8 11.44 -16.11 1.67
N ILE A 9 10.50 -16.82 2.31
CA ILE A 9 9.18 -17.08 1.74
C ILE A 9 8.35 -15.79 1.74
N ALA A 10 8.42 -14.99 2.81
CA ALA A 10 7.67 -13.74 2.93
C ALA A 10 8.06 -12.68 1.88
N ALA A 11 9.32 -12.69 1.43
CA ALA A 11 9.85 -11.82 0.37
C ALA A 11 9.79 -12.45 -1.04
N SER A 12 9.25 -13.66 -1.18
CA SER A 12 9.13 -14.32 -2.48
C SER A 12 7.97 -13.78 -3.31
N VAL A 13 8.02 -14.05 -4.62
CA VAL A 13 6.96 -13.70 -5.58
C VAL A 13 5.59 -14.30 -5.23
N ILE A 14 5.55 -15.38 -4.44
CA ILE A 14 4.30 -16.00 -3.98
C ILE A 14 3.50 -15.02 -3.10
N ASN A 15 4.18 -14.09 -2.42
CA ASN A 15 3.58 -13.07 -1.58
C ASN A 15 3.62 -11.67 -2.22
N HIS A 16 3.89 -11.57 -3.53
CA HIS A 16 3.94 -10.29 -4.21
C HIS A 16 2.58 -9.58 -4.20
N GLY A 17 2.58 -8.30 -3.85
CA GLY A 17 1.39 -7.47 -3.76
C GLY A 17 0.82 -7.37 -2.34
N LEU A 18 -0.48 -7.13 -2.26
CA LEU A 18 -1.21 -6.95 -0.99
C LEU A 18 -2.11 -8.14 -0.72
N ALA A 19 -2.17 -8.56 0.55
CA ALA A 19 -3.16 -9.52 0.99
C ALA A 19 -4.57 -8.92 0.86
N PRO A 20 -5.62 -9.75 0.61
CA PRO A 20 -6.99 -9.26 0.51
C PRO A 20 -7.38 -8.43 1.73
N LEU A 21 -7.97 -7.26 1.46
CA LEU A 21 -8.43 -6.33 2.48
C LEU A 21 -9.95 -6.48 2.75
N SER A 22 -10.59 -7.56 2.30
CA SER A 22 -11.98 -7.84 2.64
C SER A 22 -12.14 -8.25 4.11
N GLY A 23 -13.26 -7.85 4.72
CA GLY A 23 -13.69 -8.26 6.07
C GLY A 23 -12.92 -7.65 7.25
N LYS A 24 -11.64 -7.29 7.08
CA LYS A 24 -10.81 -6.66 8.14
C LYS A 24 -10.85 -5.12 8.11
N TYR A 25 -11.35 -4.53 7.02
CA TYR A 25 -11.14 -3.11 6.71
C TYR A 25 -12.43 -2.25 6.66
N ALA A 26 -13.53 -2.74 7.24
CA ALA A 26 -14.82 -2.06 7.32
C ALA A 26 -15.05 -1.30 8.65
N THR A 27 -13.98 -0.85 9.31
CA THR A 27 -14.04 -0.14 10.61
C THR A 27 -13.28 1.19 10.54
N PRO A 28 -13.50 2.13 11.49
CA PRO A 28 -12.71 3.36 11.56
C PRO A 28 -11.19 3.15 11.69
N GLN A 29 -10.75 1.98 12.20
CA GLN A 29 -9.33 1.63 12.37
C GLN A 29 -8.69 1.07 11.09
N SER A 30 -9.48 0.86 10.05
CA SER A 30 -9.07 0.15 8.84
C SER A 30 -8.07 0.92 7.98
N TRP A 31 -8.05 2.24 8.10
CA TRP A 31 -7.01 3.06 7.48
C TRP A 31 -5.60 2.68 7.95
N VAL A 32 -5.36 2.61 9.25
CA VAL A 32 -4.02 2.35 9.82
C VAL A 32 -3.47 1.01 9.34
N VAL A 33 -4.33 -0.01 9.29
CA VAL A 33 -3.94 -1.34 8.82
C VAL A 33 -3.65 -1.32 7.32
N MET A 34 -4.40 -0.56 6.52
CA MET A 34 -4.21 -0.45 5.08
C MET A 34 -2.91 0.30 4.76
N GLU A 35 -2.66 1.42 5.45
CA GLU A 35 -1.44 2.20 5.36
C GLU A 35 -0.21 1.31 5.59
N GLN A 36 -0.19 0.56 6.69
CA GLN A 36 0.92 -0.33 7.00
C GLN A 36 1.08 -1.44 5.96
N ALA A 37 -0.02 -2.05 5.51
CA ALA A 37 0.03 -3.10 4.50
C ALA A 37 0.62 -2.60 3.17
N ILE A 38 0.20 -1.41 2.70
CA ILE A 38 0.73 -0.77 1.49
C ILE A 38 2.22 -0.49 1.66
N ARG A 39 2.62 0.14 2.76
CA ARG A 39 4.03 0.45 3.05
C ARG A 39 4.89 -0.82 3.04
N ASP A 40 4.47 -1.86 3.76
CA ASP A 40 5.21 -3.11 3.90
C ASP A 40 5.36 -3.86 2.57
N ALA A 41 4.35 -3.80 1.70
CA ALA A 41 4.40 -4.41 0.38
C ALA A 41 5.34 -3.63 -0.55
N LEU A 42 5.23 -2.30 -0.59
CA LEU A 42 6.06 -1.44 -1.43
C LEU A 42 7.54 -1.54 -1.04
N LEU A 43 7.88 -1.43 0.25
CA LEU A 43 9.27 -1.54 0.72
C LEU A 43 9.87 -2.93 0.47
N ARG A 44 9.03 -3.97 0.40
CA ARG A 44 9.49 -5.34 0.16
C ARG A 44 9.70 -5.64 -1.32
N PHE A 45 8.83 -5.13 -2.18
CA PHE A 45 8.77 -5.54 -3.58
C PHE A 45 9.20 -4.46 -4.56
N GLU A 46 9.41 -3.22 -4.13
CA GLU A 46 9.95 -2.15 -4.97
C GLU A 46 11.23 -1.55 -4.35
N PRO A 47 12.40 -2.17 -4.62
CA PRO A 47 13.66 -1.81 -3.96
C PRO A 47 14.22 -0.44 -4.38
N ARG A 48 13.67 0.20 -5.42
CA ARG A 48 14.08 1.56 -5.80
C ARG A 48 13.46 2.62 -4.89
N ILE A 49 12.39 2.33 -4.16
CA ILE A 49 11.83 3.31 -3.21
C ILE A 49 12.85 3.62 -2.11
N LEU A 50 13.14 4.90 -1.91
CA LEU A 50 13.88 5.39 -0.76
C LEU A 50 12.97 5.32 0.49
N PRO A 51 13.23 4.43 1.48
CA PRO A 51 12.27 4.14 2.55
C PRO A 51 11.84 5.35 3.38
N GLU A 52 12.75 6.29 3.61
CA GLU A 52 12.54 7.54 4.34
C GLU A 52 11.62 8.52 3.61
N SER A 53 11.50 8.38 2.28
CA SER A 53 10.66 9.24 1.44
C SER A 53 9.23 8.71 1.27
N LEU A 54 8.99 7.43 1.56
CA LEU A 54 7.69 6.81 1.33
C LEU A 54 6.66 7.37 2.29
N VAL A 55 5.57 7.92 1.74
CA VAL A 55 4.39 8.41 2.45
C VAL A 55 3.16 7.74 1.85
N VAL A 56 2.31 7.19 2.71
CA VAL A 56 0.99 6.66 2.35
C VAL A 56 0.00 7.35 3.26
N ARG A 57 -0.96 8.09 2.71
CA ARG A 57 -1.87 8.91 3.51
C ARG A 57 -3.31 8.86 3.00
N PRO A 58 -4.31 8.98 3.88
CA PRO A 58 -5.69 8.99 3.46
C PRO A 58 -6.01 10.34 2.82
N LYS A 59 -6.82 10.35 1.77
CA LYS A 59 -7.40 11.60 1.28
C LYS A 59 -8.59 11.94 2.17
N ARG A 60 -8.56 13.13 2.78
CA ARG A 60 -9.50 13.64 3.81
C ARG A 60 -10.95 13.80 3.37
N GLU A 61 -11.33 13.28 2.21
CA GLU A 61 -12.71 13.34 1.75
C GLU A 61 -13.60 12.56 2.70
N LEU A 62 -14.77 13.12 3.01
CA LEU A 62 -15.85 12.45 3.73
C LEU A 62 -16.32 11.27 2.87
N THR A 63 -15.60 10.16 2.90
CA THR A 63 -16.03 8.92 2.27
C THR A 63 -17.06 8.25 3.18
N SER A 64 -18.28 8.78 3.17
CA SER A 64 -19.45 7.99 3.54
C SER A 64 -19.60 6.90 2.48
N GLY A 65 -19.11 5.69 2.77
CA GLY A 65 -19.15 4.55 1.85
C GLY A 65 -18.10 3.46 2.14
N THR A 66 -17.97 2.50 1.21
CA THR A 66 -17.03 1.36 1.28
C THR A 66 -15.67 1.65 0.64
N THR A 67 -15.50 2.83 0.03
CA THR A 67 -14.30 3.17 -0.73
C THR A 67 -13.30 3.98 0.10
N LEU A 68 -12.08 3.46 0.24
CA LEU A 68 -10.93 4.11 0.85
C LEU A 68 -10.12 4.82 -0.23
N ARG A 69 -9.91 6.13 -0.10
CA ARG A 69 -9.09 6.92 -1.01
C ARG A 69 -7.78 7.31 -0.34
N PHE A 70 -6.69 7.17 -1.08
CA PHE A 70 -5.34 7.38 -0.55
C PHE A 70 -4.40 7.94 -1.61
N GLU A 71 -3.26 8.41 -1.13
CA GLU A 71 -2.15 8.85 -1.95
C GLU A 71 -0.89 8.11 -1.50
N ILE A 72 -0.06 7.71 -2.48
CA ILE A 72 1.28 7.19 -2.27
C ILE A 72 2.24 8.21 -2.88
N ALA A 73 3.18 8.70 -2.08
CA ALA A 73 4.26 9.55 -2.52
C ALA A 73 5.60 8.93 -2.12
N ALA A 74 6.59 8.97 -3.00
CA ALA A 74 7.94 8.48 -2.72
C ALA A 74 8.97 9.09 -3.67
N LEU A 75 10.25 8.99 -3.30
CA LEU A 75 11.37 9.14 -4.20
C LEU A 75 11.88 7.76 -4.60
N LEU A 76 12.11 7.58 -5.90
CA LEU A 76 12.73 6.39 -6.46
C LEU A 76 14.20 6.68 -6.72
N TYR A 77 15.10 5.85 -6.19
CA TYR A 77 16.50 5.82 -6.58
C TYR A 77 16.59 5.58 -8.10
N TRP A 78 17.19 6.54 -8.78
CA TRP A 78 17.42 6.52 -10.21
C TRP A 78 18.68 7.34 -10.52
N GLN A 79 19.20 7.21 -11.75
CA GLN A 79 20.40 7.90 -12.20
C GLN A 79 20.11 8.77 -13.42
N PRO A 80 20.64 10.01 -13.49
CA PRO A 80 21.59 10.62 -12.55
C PRO A 80 20.97 11.08 -11.22
N ASP A 81 19.66 11.37 -11.20
CA ASP A 81 18.95 11.91 -10.04
C ASP A 81 17.72 11.05 -9.68
N PRO A 82 17.28 11.06 -8.41
CA PRO A 82 16.04 10.41 -7.99
C PRO A 82 14.79 10.95 -8.71
N VAL A 83 13.79 10.09 -8.88
CA VAL A 83 12.51 10.43 -9.53
C VAL A 83 11.39 10.51 -8.49
N GLU A 84 10.60 11.57 -8.53
CA GLU A 84 9.38 11.69 -7.73
C GLU A 84 8.29 10.75 -8.27
N LEU A 85 7.67 10.00 -7.35
CA LEU A 85 6.51 9.17 -7.61
C LEU A 85 5.32 9.70 -6.82
N MET A 86 4.22 9.95 -7.52
CA MET A 86 2.95 10.34 -6.92
C MET A 86 1.82 9.51 -7.54
N ILE A 87 1.09 8.77 -6.71
CA ILE A 87 -0.03 7.93 -7.15
C ILE A 87 -1.24 8.23 -6.27
N ASN A 88 -2.36 8.54 -6.91
CA ASN A 88 -3.66 8.49 -6.26
C ASN A 88 -4.25 7.09 -6.40
N GLY A 89 -4.80 6.58 -5.30
CA GLY A 89 -5.45 5.28 -5.25
C GLY A 89 -6.84 5.33 -4.64
N SER A 90 -7.70 4.42 -5.07
CA SER A 90 -8.95 4.09 -4.40
C SER A 90 -9.10 2.58 -4.28
N TYR A 91 -9.56 2.12 -3.12
CA TYR A 91 -9.86 0.73 -2.84
C TYR A 91 -11.29 0.59 -2.33
N ASP A 92 -12.12 -0.20 -3.00
CA ASP A 92 -13.45 -0.51 -2.51
C ASP A 92 -13.44 -1.77 -1.63
N THR A 93 -13.77 -1.61 -0.34
CA THR A 93 -13.68 -2.67 0.67
C THR A 93 -14.70 -3.79 0.51
N GLN A 94 -15.75 -3.59 -0.28
CA GLN A 94 -16.81 -4.57 -0.53
C GLN A 94 -16.55 -5.40 -1.79
N THR A 95 -16.07 -4.75 -2.84
CA THR A 95 -15.84 -5.35 -4.16
C THR A 95 -14.38 -5.70 -4.43
N GLU A 96 -13.47 -5.25 -3.57
CA GLU A 96 -12.00 -5.33 -3.72
C GLU A 96 -11.47 -4.62 -4.98
N GLN A 97 -12.28 -3.79 -5.62
CA GLN A 97 -11.86 -3.03 -6.80
C GLN A 97 -10.83 -1.97 -6.40
N THR A 98 -9.75 -1.92 -7.18
CA THR A 98 -8.65 -0.96 -6.98
C THR A 98 -8.45 -0.15 -8.23
N THR A 99 -8.36 1.17 -8.08
CA THR A 99 -8.00 2.10 -9.15
C THR A 99 -6.76 2.86 -8.73
N LEU A 100 -5.79 2.99 -9.64
CA LEU A 100 -4.57 3.75 -9.44
C LEU A 100 -4.43 4.76 -10.57
N THR A 101 -3.97 5.96 -10.25
CA THR A 101 -3.69 7.01 -11.22
C THR A 101 -2.37 7.67 -10.84
N ALA A 102 -1.36 7.52 -11.71
CA ALA A 102 -0.10 8.24 -11.58
C ALA A 102 -0.34 9.72 -11.93
N LEU A 103 0.31 10.61 -11.19
CA LEU A 103 0.27 12.05 -11.40
C LEU A 103 1.54 12.56 -12.06
#